data_AF-A0A2M6YIN0-F1
#
_entry.id   AF-A0A2M6YIN0-F1
#
_cell.length_a   1.000
_cell.length_b   1.000
_cell.length_c   1.000
_cell.angle_alpha   90.00
_cell.angle_beta   90.00
_cell.angle_gamma   90.00
#
_symmetry.space_group_name_H-M   'P 1'
#
loop_
_entity.id
_entity.type
_entity.pdbx_description
1 polymer ?
#
loop_
_entity_poly.entity_id
_entity_poly.type
_entity_poly.pdbx_seq_one_letter_code
_entity_poly.pdbx_strand_id
1 'polypeptide(L)'
;DYLATIDGWLENDKSQPTKQRHTAHRIYNRLVDEHGYSGSEPTVRRYVRFAKMKLGMDKPHAFIPCEPEAGHEAEVDWGSAIAIISGNEVRLKFFCIRSKYSGKHFVRFYWCERQQAFFDAHVRAFAFFGGVFPVLIHDNPTTAVRKILQGKNRLEQEEFSKFRAFYSFDARFCNPDSGHEKD
;
A
#
# COMPACT_ATOMS: atom_id res chain seq x y z
N ASP A 1 -23.32 -31.52 6.84
CA ASP A 1 -22.75 -30.36 7.55
C ASP A 1 -21.91 -29.57 6.55
N TYR A 2 -22.28 -28.32 6.28
CA TYR A 2 -21.66 -27.52 5.23
C TYR A 2 -20.19 -27.22 5.50
N LEU A 3 -19.80 -27.08 6.77
CA LEU A 3 -18.42 -26.74 7.15
C LEU A 3 -17.47 -27.91 6.86
N ALA A 4 -17.87 -29.13 7.20
CA ALA A 4 -17.11 -30.35 6.89
C ALA A 4 -16.92 -30.55 5.37
N THR A 5 -17.93 -30.22 4.56
CA THR A 5 -17.84 -30.26 3.09
C THR A 5 -16.81 -29.26 2.56
N ILE A 6 -16.83 -28.02 3.06
CA ILE A 6 -15.87 -26.98 2.67
C ILE A 6 -14.44 -27.41 3.03
N ASP A 7 -14.24 -27.92 4.25
CA ASP A 7 -12.94 -28.40 4.71
C ASP A 7 -12.42 -29.54 3.83
N GLY A 8 -13.29 -30.49 3.45
CA GLY A 8 -12.94 -31.58 2.55
C GLY A 8 -12.50 -31.11 1.15
N TRP A 9 -13.17 -30.11 0.58
CA TRP A 9 -12.76 -29.54 -0.70
C TRP A 9 -11.43 -28.79 -0.61
N LEU A 10 -11.23 -28.02 0.46
CA LEU A 10 -9.97 -27.31 0.71
C LEU A 10 -8.80 -28.28 0.96
N GLU A 11 -9.03 -29.39 1.65
CA GLU A 11 -8.00 -30.41 1.85
C GLU A 11 -7.57 -31.05 0.52
N ASN A 12 -8.53 -31.35 -0.37
CA ASN A 12 -8.24 -31.86 -1.72
C ASN A 12 -7.45 -30.83 -2.55
N ASP A 13 -7.79 -29.55 -2.45
CA ASP A 13 -7.09 -28.47 -3.15
C ASP A 13 -5.59 -28.40 -2.82
N LYS A 14 -5.12 -28.93 -1.68
CA LYS A 14 -3.69 -28.93 -1.31
C LYS A 14 -2.83 -29.67 -2.33
N SER A 15 -3.31 -30.78 -2.86
CA SER A 15 -2.58 -31.61 -3.84
C SER A 15 -2.73 -31.11 -5.27
N GLN A 16 -3.62 -30.13 -5.51
CA GLN A 16 -3.88 -29.60 -6.85
C GLN A 16 -2.98 -28.41 -7.20
N PRO A 17 -2.65 -28.21 -8.50
CA PRO A 17 -1.99 -27.00 -8.99
C PRO A 17 -2.77 -25.73 -8.64
N THR A 18 -2.07 -24.62 -8.34
CA THR A 18 -2.67 -23.36 -7.85
C THR A 18 -3.82 -22.83 -8.70
N LYS A 19 -3.73 -22.99 -10.04
CA LYS A 19 -4.77 -22.53 -10.98
C LYS A 19 -6.06 -23.38 -10.98
N GLN A 20 -6.02 -24.56 -10.36
CA GLN A 20 -7.13 -25.51 -10.30
C GLN A 20 -7.81 -25.56 -8.92
N ARG A 21 -7.25 -24.87 -7.93
CA ARG A 21 -7.82 -24.79 -6.57
C ARG A 21 -9.09 -23.94 -6.55
N HIS A 22 -10.00 -24.26 -5.65
CA HIS A 22 -11.26 -23.57 -5.53
C HIS A 22 -11.07 -22.16 -4.95
N THR A 23 -11.68 -21.18 -5.63
CA THR A 23 -11.89 -19.84 -5.07
C THR A 23 -13.06 -19.89 -4.08
N ALA A 24 -13.11 -18.96 -3.13
CA ALA A 24 -14.21 -18.90 -2.16
C ALA A 24 -15.58 -18.71 -2.85
N HIS A 25 -15.61 -17.97 -3.96
CA HIS A 25 -16.80 -17.83 -4.80
C HIS A 25 -17.22 -19.18 -5.42
N ARG A 26 -16.27 -19.97 -5.94
CA ARG A 26 -16.57 -21.31 -6.48
C ARG A 26 -17.08 -22.27 -5.40
N ILE A 27 -16.52 -22.22 -4.19
CA ILE A 27 -17.00 -23.00 -3.04
C ILE A 27 -18.44 -22.63 -2.71
N TYR A 28 -18.77 -21.33 -2.69
CA TYR A 28 -20.14 -20.87 -2.46
C TYR A 28 -21.11 -21.40 -3.52
N ASN A 29 -20.80 -21.25 -4.82
CA ASN A 29 -21.67 -21.74 -5.88
C ASN A 29 -21.90 -23.26 -5.77
N ARG A 30 -20.84 -24.04 -5.49
CA ARG A 30 -20.98 -25.49 -5.28
C ARG A 30 -21.82 -25.84 -4.04
N LEU A 31 -21.75 -25.07 -2.96
CA LEU A 31 -22.62 -25.28 -1.80
C LEU A 31 -24.09 -25.02 -2.12
N VAL A 32 -24.37 -23.99 -2.93
CA VAL A 32 -25.74 -23.67 -3.37
C VAL A 32 -26.25 -24.75 -4.32
N ASP A 33 -25.47 -25.09 -5.34
CA ASP A 33 -25.88 -25.98 -6.43
C ASP A 33 -25.90 -27.46 -6.02
N GLU A 34 -24.89 -27.94 -5.28
CA GLU A 34 -24.73 -29.37 -4.94
C GLU A 34 -25.33 -29.72 -3.57
N HIS A 35 -25.46 -28.75 -2.66
CA HIS A 35 -25.86 -28.99 -1.27
C HIS A 35 -27.02 -28.12 -0.77
N GLY A 36 -27.62 -27.29 -1.64
CA GLY A 36 -28.81 -26.50 -1.30
C GLY A 36 -28.58 -25.45 -0.21
N TYR A 37 -27.37 -24.89 -0.12
CA TYR A 37 -27.04 -23.88 0.88
C TYR A 37 -27.86 -22.59 0.67
N SER A 38 -28.56 -22.15 1.72
CA SER A 38 -29.43 -20.96 1.70
C SER A 38 -28.83 -19.72 2.37
N GLY A 39 -27.57 -19.80 2.82
CA GLY A 39 -26.87 -18.70 3.48
C GLY A 39 -26.17 -17.77 2.49
N SER A 40 -25.52 -16.73 3.02
CA SER A 40 -24.88 -15.69 2.22
C SER A 40 -23.44 -16.02 1.81
N GLU A 41 -23.03 -15.62 0.61
CA GLU A 41 -21.64 -15.74 0.13
C GLU A 41 -20.60 -15.10 1.07
N PRO A 42 -20.82 -13.91 1.66
CA PRO A 42 -19.88 -13.34 2.63
C PRO A 42 -19.57 -14.26 3.81
N THR A 43 -20.56 -15.02 4.30
CA THR A 43 -20.38 -16.01 5.37
C THR A 43 -19.46 -17.13 4.93
N VAL A 44 -19.66 -17.67 3.73
CA VAL A 44 -18.80 -18.71 3.14
C VAL A 44 -17.39 -18.18 2.91
N ARG A 45 -17.24 -16.96 2.38
CA ARG A 45 -15.93 -16.33 2.19
C ARG A 45 -15.17 -16.15 3.50
N ARG A 46 -15.86 -15.71 4.56
CA ARG A 46 -15.28 -15.56 5.91
C ARG A 46 -14.81 -16.91 6.44
N TYR A 47 -15.64 -17.95 6.31
CA TYR A 47 -15.29 -19.31 6.76
C TYR A 47 -14.12 -19.90 5.96
N VAL A 48 -14.14 -19.80 4.63
CA VAL A 48 -13.06 -20.30 3.75
C VAL A 48 -11.71 -19.65 4.10
N ARG A 49 -11.69 -18.34 4.43
CA ARG A 49 -10.48 -17.66 4.90
C ARG A 49 -9.96 -18.28 6.19
N PHE A 50 -10.83 -18.48 7.19
CA PHE A 50 -10.45 -19.11 8.45
C PHE A 50 -9.96 -20.55 8.27
N ALA A 51 -10.65 -21.34 7.44
CA ALA A 51 -10.27 -22.72 7.14
C ALA A 51 -8.91 -22.80 6.43
N LYS A 52 -8.64 -21.92 5.44
CA LYS A 52 -7.33 -21.86 4.76
C LYS A 52 -6.18 -21.50 5.70
N MET A 53 -6.41 -20.60 6.67
CA MET A 53 -5.44 -20.31 7.73
C MET A 53 -5.19 -21.54 8.63
N LYS A 54 -6.25 -22.19 9.10
CA LYS A 54 -6.16 -23.40 9.94
C LYS A 54 -5.44 -24.56 9.24
N LEU A 55 -5.65 -24.70 7.92
CA LEU A 55 -5.07 -25.74 7.09
C LEU A 55 -3.65 -25.40 6.59
N GLY A 56 -3.08 -24.25 6.99
CA GLY A 56 -1.75 -23.80 6.56
C GLY A 56 -1.64 -23.56 5.05
N MET A 57 -2.77 -23.36 4.36
CA MET A 57 -2.83 -23.13 2.92
C MET A 57 -2.62 -21.66 2.56
N ASP A 58 -2.88 -20.77 3.51
CA ASP A 58 -2.34 -19.42 3.50
C ASP A 58 -0.86 -19.53 3.92
N LYS A 59 0.06 -19.24 2.99
CA LYS A 59 1.43 -18.92 3.38
C LYS A 59 1.31 -17.75 4.35
N PRO A 60 1.74 -17.87 5.62
CA PRO A 60 1.77 -16.70 6.48
C PRO A 60 2.85 -15.78 5.91
N HIS A 61 2.45 -14.76 5.16
CA HIS A 61 3.08 -13.48 5.40
C HIS A 61 2.63 -13.13 6.80
N ALA A 62 3.53 -13.32 7.76
CA ALA A 62 3.29 -12.91 9.13
C ALA A 62 2.95 -11.42 9.10
N PHE A 63 1.65 -11.09 9.12
CA PHE A 63 1.19 -9.75 9.43
C PHE A 63 1.43 -9.60 10.92
N ILE A 64 2.60 -9.09 11.27
CA ILE A 64 2.80 -8.47 12.57
C ILE A 64 1.90 -7.23 12.51
N PRO A 65 0.85 -7.11 13.33
CA PRO A 65 0.14 -5.85 13.46
C PRO A 65 1.17 -4.86 14.02
N CYS A 66 1.79 -4.07 13.15
CA CYS A 66 2.46 -2.87 13.62
C CYS A 66 1.34 -2.00 14.19
N GLU A 67 1.44 -1.65 15.46
CA GLU A 67 0.69 -0.55 16.05
C GLU A 67 1.52 0.71 15.78
N PRO A 68 1.30 1.43 14.66
CA PRO A 68 2.05 2.64 14.37
C PRO A 68 1.80 3.66 15.48
N GLU A 69 2.85 4.30 15.98
CA GLU A 69 2.71 5.42 16.89
C GLU A 69 2.11 6.63 16.16
N ALA A 70 1.15 7.30 16.80
CA ALA A 70 0.50 8.47 16.24
C ALA A 70 1.52 9.58 15.96
N GLY A 71 1.58 10.04 14.71
CA GLY A 71 2.51 11.10 14.31
C GLY A 71 3.96 10.64 14.10
N HIS A 72 4.27 9.35 14.23
CA HIS A 72 5.64 8.85 14.08
C HIS A 72 6.04 8.60 12.62
N GLU A 73 5.21 7.85 11.88
CA GLU A 73 5.52 7.43 10.52
C GLU A 73 4.50 7.92 9.49
N ALA A 74 5.00 8.33 8.33
CA ALA A 74 4.20 8.59 7.15
C ALA A 74 4.84 8.04 5.87
N GLU A 75 4.00 7.60 4.95
CA GLU A 75 4.41 7.18 3.61
C GLU A 75 4.33 8.36 2.66
N VAL A 76 5.31 8.48 1.77
CA VAL A 76 5.41 9.51 0.75
C VAL A 76 5.47 8.85 -0.63
N ASP A 77 4.63 9.32 -1.54
CA ASP A 77 4.51 8.79 -2.90
C ASP A 77 4.36 9.93 -3.94
N TRP A 78 4.77 9.65 -5.18
CA TRP A 78 4.58 10.51 -6.35
C TRP A 78 3.83 9.77 -7.44
N GLY A 79 2.66 10.29 -7.79
CA GLY A 79 1.84 9.75 -8.86
C GLY A 79 1.70 10.70 -10.04
N SER A 80 0.99 10.23 -11.06
CA SER A 80 0.59 11.04 -12.22
C SER A 80 -0.91 10.93 -12.43
N ALA A 81 -1.54 12.03 -12.82
CA ALA A 81 -2.95 12.08 -13.17
C ALA A 81 -3.14 12.90 -14.44
N ILE A 82 -4.26 12.69 -15.12
CA ILE A 82 -4.73 13.56 -16.19
C ILE A 82 -5.86 14.40 -15.61
N ALA A 83 -5.78 15.72 -15.78
CA ALA A 83 -6.80 16.66 -15.36
C ALA A 83 -7.21 17.54 -16.54
N ILE A 84 -8.48 17.91 -16.61
CA ILE A 84 -8.95 18.87 -17.61
C ILE A 84 -8.83 20.27 -17.00
N ILE A 85 -7.93 21.09 -17.54
CA ILE A 85 -7.71 22.47 -17.11
C ILE A 85 -8.05 23.40 -18.27
N SER A 86 -9.01 24.29 -18.06
CA SER A 86 -9.50 25.23 -19.09
C SER A 86 -9.88 24.51 -20.41
N GLY A 87 -10.51 23.34 -20.29
CA GLY A 87 -10.94 22.53 -21.44
C GLY A 87 -9.86 21.68 -22.09
N ASN A 88 -8.60 21.74 -21.64
CA ASN A 88 -7.51 20.93 -22.19
C ASN A 88 -7.13 19.79 -21.25
N GLU A 89 -6.89 18.60 -21.80
CA GLU A 89 -6.30 17.50 -21.05
C GLU A 89 -4.83 17.81 -20.75
N VAL A 90 -4.51 17.80 -19.46
CA VAL A 90 -3.20 18.13 -18.94
C VAL A 90 -2.72 16.98 -18.07
N ARG A 91 -1.51 16.49 -18.35
CA ARG A 91 -0.84 15.53 -17.48
C ARG A 91 -0.16 16.26 -16.32
N LEU A 92 -0.58 15.95 -15.11
CA LEU A 92 -0.01 16.48 -13.88
C LEU A 92 0.68 15.38 -13.08
N LYS A 93 1.55 15.82 -12.19
CA LYS A 93 2.18 15.02 -11.16
C LYS A 93 1.51 15.35 -9.84
N PHE A 94 1.44 14.40 -8.92
CA PHE A 94 0.96 14.69 -7.59
C PHE A 94 1.86 14.08 -6.54
N PHE A 95 2.07 14.85 -5.47
CA PHE A 95 2.67 14.41 -4.24
C PHE A 95 1.57 13.91 -3.31
N CYS A 96 1.78 12.77 -2.67
CA CYS A 96 0.94 12.27 -1.61
C CYS A 96 1.80 11.95 -0.39
N ILE A 97 1.35 12.38 0.79
CA ILE A 97 1.86 11.87 2.07
C ILE A 97 0.69 11.31 2.88
N ARG A 98 0.87 10.14 3.47
CA ARG A 98 -0.16 9.41 4.22
C ARG A 98 0.37 9.01 5.59
N SER A 99 -0.33 9.41 6.66
CA SER A 99 -0.03 8.93 8.01
C SER A 99 -0.26 7.42 8.11
N LYS A 100 0.73 6.66 8.60
CA LYS A 100 0.58 5.20 8.85
C LYS A 100 -0.43 4.92 9.96
N TYR A 101 -0.51 5.78 10.98
CA TYR A 101 -1.45 5.63 12.11
C TYR A 101 -2.91 5.85 11.71
N SER A 102 -3.21 6.98 11.08
CA SER A 102 -4.61 7.40 10.84
C SER A 102 -5.10 7.12 9.42
N GLY A 103 -4.20 6.84 8.48
CA GLY A 103 -4.51 6.79 7.04
C GLY A 103 -4.83 8.16 6.42
N LYS A 104 -4.81 9.25 7.20
CA LYS A 104 -5.06 10.61 6.71
C LYS A 104 -4.00 11.00 5.69
N HIS A 105 -4.44 11.52 4.55
CA HIS A 105 -3.58 11.89 3.44
C HIS A 105 -3.60 13.39 3.17
N PHE A 106 -2.46 13.90 2.71
CA PHE A 106 -2.33 15.20 2.04
C PHE A 106 -1.88 14.96 0.61
N VAL A 107 -2.59 15.56 -0.35
CA VAL A 107 -2.29 15.43 -1.77
C VAL A 107 -2.15 16.80 -2.40
N ARG A 108 -1.14 16.99 -3.24
CA ARG A 108 -0.93 18.22 -3.99
C ARG A 108 -0.42 17.99 -5.40
N PHE A 109 -1.05 18.65 -6.36
CA PHE A 109 -0.68 18.57 -7.77
C PHE A 109 0.42 19.57 -8.14
N TYR A 110 1.28 19.13 -9.06
CA TYR A 110 2.41 19.88 -9.61
C TYR A 110 2.54 19.60 -11.10
N TRP A 111 3.17 20.55 -11.81
CA TRP A 111 3.52 20.39 -13.22
C TRP A 111 4.76 19.51 -13.43
N CYS A 112 5.60 19.34 -12.40
CA CYS A 112 6.83 18.55 -12.48
C CYS A 112 7.23 17.99 -11.10
N GLU A 113 8.18 17.04 -11.10
CA GLU A 113 8.72 16.37 -9.91
C GLU A 113 10.14 16.89 -9.56
N ARG A 114 10.46 18.14 -9.92
CA ARG A 114 11.78 18.73 -9.65
C ARG A 114 11.95 19.00 -8.15
N GLN A 115 13.19 19.14 -7.70
CA GLN A 115 13.54 19.32 -6.29
C GLN A 115 12.77 20.45 -5.60
N GLN A 116 12.56 21.57 -6.28
CA GLN A 116 11.77 22.69 -5.74
C GLN A 116 10.31 22.31 -5.46
N ALA A 117 9.67 21.57 -6.37
CA ALA A 117 8.32 21.05 -6.17
C ALA A 117 8.30 20.00 -5.05
N PHE A 118 9.36 19.19 -4.95
CA PHE A 118 9.53 18.20 -3.89
C PHE A 118 9.61 18.86 -2.49
N PHE A 119 10.42 19.90 -2.32
CA PHE A 119 10.50 20.63 -1.05
C PHE A 119 9.21 21.37 -0.73
N ASP A 120 8.63 22.11 -1.69
CA ASP A 120 7.36 22.81 -1.50
C ASP A 120 6.25 21.84 -1.05
N ALA A 121 6.21 20.63 -1.61
CA ALA A 121 5.22 19.61 -1.24
C ALA A 121 5.36 19.17 0.22
N HIS A 122 6.60 18.92 0.68
CA HIS A 122 6.87 18.56 2.08
C HIS A 122 6.52 19.69 3.04
N VAL A 123 6.92 20.93 2.73
CA VAL A 123 6.63 22.09 3.59
C VAL A 123 5.12 22.26 3.78
N ARG A 124 4.34 22.15 2.69
CA ARG A 124 2.88 22.26 2.75
C ARG A 124 2.23 21.08 3.46
N ALA A 125 2.75 19.88 3.26
CA ALA A 125 2.32 18.70 4.00
C ALA A 125 2.54 18.88 5.50
N PHE A 126 3.73 19.27 5.93
CA PHE A 126 4.04 19.48 7.36
C PHE A 126 3.13 20.53 7.98
N ALA A 127 2.87 21.63 7.27
CA ALA A 127 1.90 22.63 7.71
C ALA A 127 0.48 22.06 7.85
N PHE A 128 0.04 21.19 6.93
CA PHE A 128 -1.28 20.54 7.00
C PHE A 128 -1.41 19.58 8.19
N PHE A 129 -0.35 18.83 8.51
CA PHE A 129 -0.34 17.94 9.68
C PHE A 129 -0.06 18.68 11.00
N GLY A 130 0.32 19.97 10.94
CA GLY A 130 0.71 20.76 12.11
C GLY A 130 2.06 20.35 12.69
N GLY A 131 2.89 19.63 11.92
CA GLY A 131 4.15 19.06 12.39
C GLY A 131 4.83 18.19 11.33
N VAL A 132 6.01 17.69 11.68
CA VAL A 132 6.83 16.80 10.84
C VAL A 132 6.76 15.39 11.42
N PHE A 133 6.58 14.39 10.56
CA PHE A 133 6.74 12.99 10.97
C PHE A 133 8.23 12.69 11.16
N PRO A 134 8.65 12.12 12.31
CA PRO A 134 10.03 11.69 12.52
C PRO A 134 10.54 10.74 11.43
N VAL A 135 9.67 9.90 10.85
CA VAL A 135 10.05 8.95 9.80
C VAL A 135 9.16 9.14 8.56
N LEU A 136 9.80 9.44 7.44
CA LEU A 136 9.17 9.46 6.12
C LEU A 136 9.64 8.28 5.28
N ILE A 137 8.70 7.44 4.88
CA ILE A 137 8.94 6.24 4.08
C ILE A 137 8.64 6.59 2.62
N HIS A 138 9.67 6.66 1.79
CA HIS A 138 9.52 6.84 0.35
C HIS A 138 9.42 5.47 -0.33
N ASP A 139 8.24 5.14 -0.83
CA ASP A 139 8.07 3.94 -1.66
C ASP A 139 8.23 4.27 -3.14
N ASN A 140 8.92 3.38 -3.86
CA ASN A 140 9.16 3.41 -5.31
C ASN A 140 9.26 4.81 -5.93
N PRO A 141 10.20 5.67 -5.48
CA PRO A 141 10.28 7.05 -5.95
C PRO A 141 10.54 7.07 -7.45
N THR A 142 9.83 7.95 -8.18
CA THR A 142 10.04 8.13 -9.61
C THR A 142 11.51 8.41 -9.91
N THR A 143 11.99 8.16 -11.13
CA THR A 143 13.41 8.39 -11.48
C THR A 143 13.88 9.82 -11.16
N ALA A 144 13.00 10.82 -11.25
CA ALA A 144 13.31 12.20 -10.87
C ALA A 144 13.48 12.36 -9.35
N VAL A 145 12.55 11.83 -8.57
CA VAL A 145 12.62 11.82 -7.10
C VAL A 145 13.79 10.98 -6.62
N ARG A 146 14.05 9.83 -7.23
CA ARG A 146 15.22 8.99 -6.96
C ARG A 146 16.53 9.71 -7.25
N LYS A 147 16.61 10.60 -8.24
CA LYS A 147 17.82 11.42 -8.46
C LYS A 147 18.07 12.39 -7.32
N ILE A 148 17.02 13.05 -6.83
CA ILE A 148 17.09 13.94 -5.67
C ILE A 148 17.52 13.16 -4.41
N LEU A 149 16.97 11.95 -4.24
CA LEU A 149 17.11 11.15 -3.03
C LEU A 149 18.36 10.24 -3.01
N GLN A 150 18.78 9.72 -4.16
CA GLN A 150 19.83 8.68 -4.30
C GLN A 150 20.79 8.91 -5.48
N GLY A 151 20.62 9.98 -6.27
CA GLY A 151 21.33 10.17 -7.54
C GLY A 151 22.80 10.56 -7.39
N LYS A 152 23.57 10.45 -8.48
CA LYS A 152 25.00 10.84 -8.55
C LYS A 152 25.24 12.36 -8.53
N ASN A 153 24.21 13.19 -8.44
CA ASN A 153 24.33 14.64 -8.42
C ASN A 153 24.52 15.14 -6.97
N ARG A 154 25.76 15.45 -6.62
CA ARG A 154 26.17 15.83 -5.26
C ARG A 154 25.41 17.04 -4.71
N LEU A 155 25.08 18.03 -5.55
CA LEU A 155 24.36 19.24 -5.14
C LEU A 155 22.93 18.94 -4.69
N GLU A 156 22.19 18.13 -5.45
CA GLU A 156 20.80 17.78 -5.11
C GLU A 156 20.73 16.98 -3.79
N GLN A 157 21.68 16.06 -3.59
CA GLN A 157 21.78 15.29 -2.35
C GLN A 157 22.14 16.18 -1.14
N GLU A 158 23.03 17.16 -1.33
CA GLU A 158 23.41 18.09 -0.27
C GLU A 158 22.21 18.94 0.16
N GLU A 159 21.45 19.48 -0.79
CA GLU A 159 20.25 20.27 -0.49
C GLU A 159 19.16 19.42 0.18
N PHE A 160 18.97 18.17 -0.25
CA PHE A 160 18.06 17.26 0.45
C PHE A 160 18.55 16.93 1.87
N SER A 161 19.86 16.76 2.05
CA SER A 161 20.45 16.51 3.38
C SER A 161 20.26 17.71 4.31
N LYS A 162 20.44 18.94 3.82
CA LYS A 162 20.15 20.18 4.56
C LYS A 162 18.66 20.28 4.91
N PHE A 163 17.78 20.00 3.95
CA PHE A 163 16.34 20.00 4.18
C PHE A 163 15.94 18.99 5.26
N ARG A 164 16.48 17.78 5.19
CA ARG A 164 16.26 16.73 6.19
C ARG A 164 16.75 17.14 7.57
N ALA A 165 17.94 17.72 7.66
CA ALA A 165 18.50 18.21 8.93
C ALA A 165 17.67 19.36 9.51
N PHE A 166 17.20 20.29 8.68
CA PHE A 166 16.38 21.42 9.12
C PHE A 166 15.05 20.97 9.71
N TYR A 167 14.36 20.02 9.07
CA TYR A 167 13.08 19.50 9.55
C TYR A 167 13.20 18.31 10.53
N SER A 168 14.43 17.82 10.77
CA SER A 168 14.73 16.75 11.74
C SER A 168 13.89 15.48 11.55
N PHE A 169 13.87 14.95 10.32
CA PHE A 169 13.22 13.67 10.02
C PHE A 169 14.20 12.66 9.41
N ASP A 170 13.90 11.37 9.51
CA ASP A 170 14.59 10.30 8.81
C ASP A 170 13.84 9.90 7.53
N ALA A 171 14.59 9.70 6.45
CA ALA A 171 14.07 9.24 5.16
C ALA A 171 14.40 7.76 4.96
N ARG A 172 13.40 6.89 4.97
CA ARG A 172 13.53 5.45 4.68
C ARG A 172 13.09 5.16 3.26
N PHE A 173 13.75 4.20 2.61
CA PHE A 173 13.40 3.72 1.28
C PHE A 173 12.94 2.28 1.38
N CYS A 174 11.80 1.95 0.78
CA CYS A 174 11.42 0.54 0.64
C CYS A 174 12.42 -0.15 -0.30
N ASN A 175 12.93 -1.32 0.09
CA ASN A 175 13.73 -2.15 -0.80
C ASN A 175 12.85 -2.63 -1.97
N PRO A 176 13.34 -2.62 -3.21
CA PRO A 176 12.55 -2.96 -4.40
C PRO A 176 12.00 -4.41 -4.43
N ASP A 177 12.42 -5.28 -3.51
CA ASP A 177 11.97 -6.67 -3.39
C ASP A 177 10.92 -6.92 -2.27
N SER A 178 10.48 -5.89 -1.56
CA SER A 178 9.53 -6.03 -0.44
C SER A 178 8.21 -5.35 -0.73
N GLY A 179 7.45 -5.90 -1.68
CA GLY A 179 6.03 -5.56 -1.92
C GLY A 179 5.08 -5.95 -0.77
N HIS A 180 5.60 -6.19 0.44
CA HIS A 180 4.88 -6.73 1.60
C HIS A 180 4.76 -5.73 2.78
N GLU A 181 5.24 -4.49 2.66
CA GLU A 181 5.11 -3.47 3.73
C GLU A 181 4.10 -2.36 3.43
N LYS A 182 3.43 -2.44 2.28
CA LYS A 182 2.25 -1.65 1.97
C LYS A 182 1.02 -2.53 2.11
N ASP A 183 0.52 -2.70 3.32
CA ASP A 183 -0.90 -2.93 3.62
C ASP A 183 -1.14 -2.84 5.14
#